data_AF-A0A956MSG0-F1
#
_entry.id   AF-A0A956MSG0-F1
#
_cell.length_a   1.000
_cell.length_b   1.000
_cell.length_c   1.000
_cell.angle_alpha   90.00
_cell.angle_beta   90.00
_cell.angle_gamma   90.00
#
_symmetry.space_group_name_H-M   'P 1'
#
loop_
_entity.id
_entity.type
_entity.pdbx_description
1 polymer ?
#
loop_
_entity_poly.entity_id
_entity_poly.type
_entity_poly.pdbx_seq_one_letter_code
_entity_poly.pdbx_strand_id
1 'polypeptide(L)'
;DLEKANALGIEWMKERLLFKNRTDFRLETALGMLDRFGVVSGSIEQKNLQIVDGLPDLLSDEDYLAEKLQREQKKLYTMVQYAKTTDNRKAFIHNYFGLPFREAA
;
A
#
# COMPACT_ATOMS: atom_id res chain seq x y z
N ASP A 1 -23.10 -8.70 -5.99
CA ASP A 1 -23.97 -7.61 -5.48
C ASP A 1 -23.33 -6.23 -5.74
N LEU A 2 -22.99 -5.92 -7.01
CA LEU A 2 -22.50 -4.59 -7.40
C LEU A 2 -23.63 -3.55 -7.39
N GLU A 3 -24.83 -3.96 -7.82
CA GLU A 3 -26.04 -3.13 -7.76
C GLU A 3 -26.36 -2.65 -6.34
N LYS A 4 -26.26 -3.54 -5.34
CA LYS A 4 -26.48 -3.17 -3.94
C LYS A 4 -25.39 -2.25 -3.40
N ALA A 5 -24.14 -2.49 -3.78
CA ALA A 5 -23.03 -1.61 -3.42
C ALA A 5 -23.25 -0.19 -3.96
N ASN A 6 -23.67 -0.05 -5.22
CA ASN A 6 -24.01 1.25 -5.80
C ASN A 6 -25.28 1.86 -5.20
N ALA A 7 -26.31 1.08 -4.91
CA ALA A 7 -27.56 1.59 -4.36
C ALA A 7 -27.39 2.10 -2.91
N LEU A 8 -26.72 1.30 -2.07
CA LEU A 8 -26.62 1.47 -0.62
C LEU A 8 -25.33 2.16 -0.18
N GLY A 9 -24.33 2.26 -1.06
CA GLY A 9 -23.09 3.00 -0.85
C GLY A 9 -22.04 2.29 0.00
N ILE A 10 -20.98 3.04 0.32
CA ILE A 10 -19.79 2.53 1.02
C ILE A 10 -20.10 1.99 2.42
N GLU A 11 -21.00 2.64 3.16
CA GLU A 11 -21.35 2.24 4.52
C GLU A 11 -21.94 0.83 4.57
N TRP A 12 -22.80 0.47 3.62
CA TRP A 12 -23.34 -0.89 3.51
C TRP A 12 -22.24 -1.93 3.28
N MET A 13 -21.24 -1.60 2.46
CA MET A 13 -20.10 -2.49 2.25
C MET A 13 -19.25 -2.62 3.53
N LYS A 14 -19.02 -1.51 4.25
CA LYS A 14 -18.30 -1.53 5.53
C LYS A 14 -19.00 -2.39 6.57
N GLU A 15 -20.33 -2.31 6.67
CA GLU A 15 -21.09 -3.15 7.61
C GLU A 15 -20.90 -4.66 7.33
N ARG A 16 -20.73 -5.05 6.06
CA ARG A 16 -20.54 -6.45 5.66
C ARG A 16 -19.10 -6.94 5.73
N LEU A 17 -18.12 -6.04 5.60
CA LEU A 17 -16.69 -6.41 5.52
C LEU A 17 -15.93 -6.10 6.81
N LEU A 18 -16.34 -5.08 7.56
CA LEU A 18 -15.63 -4.52 8.70
C LEU A 18 -16.43 -4.69 10.00
N PHE A 19 -16.84 -5.93 10.30
CA PHE A 19 -17.67 -6.28 11.45
C PHE A 19 -17.21 -5.70 12.79
N LYS A 20 -15.89 -5.60 13.01
CA LYS A 20 -15.32 -5.10 14.28
C LYS A 20 -15.02 -3.62 14.28
N ASN A 21 -14.75 -3.00 13.14
CA ASN A 21 -14.29 -1.62 13.08
C ASN A 21 -14.85 -0.89 11.86
N ARG A 22 -16.02 -0.27 12.03
CA ARG A 22 -16.72 0.46 10.97
C ARG A 22 -16.01 1.75 10.54
N THR A 23 -15.09 2.29 11.36
CA THR A 23 -14.32 3.48 11.03
C THR A 23 -12.99 3.17 10.33
N ASP A 24 -12.78 1.92 9.92
CA ASP A 24 -11.60 1.48 9.22
C ASP A 24 -11.65 1.85 7.73
N PHE A 25 -10.55 2.41 7.22
CA PHE A 25 -10.43 2.90 5.84
C PHE A 25 -9.84 1.86 4.87
N ARG A 26 -9.71 0.59 5.29
CA ARG A 26 -9.17 -0.49 4.45
C ARG A 26 -10.00 -0.74 3.20
N LEU A 27 -11.33 -0.55 3.26
CA LEU A 27 -12.19 -0.76 2.10
C LEU A 27 -11.94 0.30 1.03
N GLU A 28 -11.88 1.56 1.41
CA GLU A 28 -11.59 2.69 0.53
C GLU A 28 -10.19 2.56 -0.07
N THR A 29 -9.21 2.16 0.75
CA THR A 29 -7.85 1.90 0.30
C THR A 29 -7.82 0.77 -0.73
N ALA A 30 -8.56 -0.32 -0.49
CA ALA A 30 -8.65 -1.44 -1.43
C ALA A 30 -9.31 -1.01 -2.75
N LEU A 31 -10.40 -0.25 -2.71
CA LEU A 31 -11.05 0.29 -3.91
C LEU A 31 -10.10 1.20 -4.71
N GLY A 32 -9.37 2.09 -4.04
CA GLY A 32 -8.36 2.94 -4.69
C GLY A 32 -7.19 2.15 -5.29
N MET A 33 -6.79 1.04 -4.66
CA MET A 33 -5.83 0.12 -5.27
C MET A 33 -6.40 -0.53 -6.52
N LEU A 34 -7.63 -1.05 -6.48
CA LEU A 34 -8.27 -1.70 -7.62
C LEU A 34 -8.45 -0.72 -8.79
N ASP A 35 -8.82 0.53 -8.52
CA ASP A 35 -8.93 1.59 -9.54
C ASP A 35 -7.57 1.90 -10.17
N ARG A 36 -6.52 2.05 -9.35
CA ARG A 36 -5.14 2.26 -9.83
C ARG A 36 -4.64 1.13 -10.75
N PHE A 37 -5.07 -0.10 -10.49
CA PHE A 37 -4.73 -1.26 -11.31
C PHE A 37 -5.70 -1.48 -12.49
N GLY A 38 -6.69 -0.60 -12.68
CA GLY A 38 -7.65 -0.68 -13.76
C GLY A 38 -8.67 -1.82 -13.62
N VAL A 39 -8.85 -2.36 -12.41
CA VAL A 39 -9.81 -3.45 -12.14
C VAL A 39 -11.23 -2.92 -12.04
N VAL A 40 -11.37 -1.73 -11.44
CA VAL A 40 -12.64 -1.03 -11.30
C VAL A 40 -12.56 0.35 -11.94
N SER A 41 -13.72 0.93 -12.22
CA SER A 41 -13.87 2.32 -12.64
C SER A 41 -15.08 2.97 -11.97
N GLY A 42 -15.12 4.30 -12.01
CA GLY A 42 -16.16 5.07 -11.32
C GLY A 42 -15.92 5.11 -9.81
N SER A 43 -16.97 5.40 -9.05
CA SER A 43 -16.91 5.55 -7.61
C SER A 43 -18.21 5.08 -6.97
N ILE A 44 -18.08 4.52 -5.77
CA ILE A 44 -19.24 4.06 -5.00
C ILE A 44 -20.07 5.24 -4.48
N GLU A 45 -19.44 6.37 -4.20
CA GLU A 45 -20.10 7.63 -3.81
C GLU A 45 -20.96 8.17 -4.94
N GLN A 46 -20.51 8.03 -6.20
CA GLN A 46 -21.24 8.40 -7.40
C GLN A 46 -22.24 7.33 -7.87
N LYS A 47 -22.32 6.19 -7.17
CA LYS A 47 -23.20 5.05 -7.50
C LYS A 47 -23.00 4.50 -8.91
N ASN A 48 -21.81 4.68 -9.47
CA ASN A 48 -21.45 4.26 -10.82
C ASN A 48 -20.22 3.32 -10.81
N LEU A 49 -19.91 2.70 -9.66
CA LEU A 49 -18.83 1.74 -9.54
C LEU A 49 -19.06 0.57 -10.49
N GLN A 50 -18.04 0.26 -11.30
CA GLN A 50 -18.07 -0.83 -12.27
C GLN A 50 -16.79 -1.66 -12.15
N ILE A 51 -16.91 -2.97 -12.36
CA ILE A 51 -15.76 -3.87 -12.54
C ILE A 51 -15.49 -3.91 -14.04
N VAL A 52 -14.29 -3.50 -14.44
CA VAL A 52 -13.94 -3.32 -15.86
C VAL A 52 -12.90 -4.33 -16.34
N ASP A 53 -12.11 -4.90 -15.43
CA ASP A 53 -11.10 -5.90 -15.75
C ASP A 53 -10.95 -6.93 -14.61
N GLY A 54 -10.19 -7.99 -14.86
CA GLY A 54 -9.80 -8.99 -13.87
C GLY A 54 -8.75 -8.47 -12.89
N LEU A 55 -8.58 -9.20 -11.78
CA LEU A 55 -7.52 -8.91 -10.82
C LEU A 55 -6.15 -9.26 -11.46
N PRO A 56 -5.18 -8.33 -11.52
CA PRO A 56 -3.87 -8.62 -12.06
C PRO A 56 -3.15 -9.70 -11.26
N ASP A 57 -2.38 -10.56 -11.94
CA ASP A 57 -1.60 -11.64 -11.31
C ASP A 57 -0.68 -11.09 -10.22
N LEU A 58 -0.10 -9.91 -10.42
CA LEU A 58 0.76 -9.22 -9.46
C LEU A 58 0.11 -9.01 -8.07
N LEU A 59 -1.22 -8.85 -8.02
CA LEU A 59 -1.95 -8.68 -6.76
C LEU A 59 -2.30 -10.01 -6.09
N SER A 60 -2.15 -11.13 -6.80
CA SER A 60 -2.41 -12.48 -6.30
C SER A 60 -1.13 -13.31 -6.13
N ASP A 61 0.03 -12.77 -6.53
CA ASP A 61 1.33 -13.41 -6.44
C ASP A 61 1.89 -13.34 -5.01
N GLU A 62 1.79 -14.47 -4.30
CA GLU A 62 2.26 -14.61 -2.92
C GLU A 62 3.79 -14.52 -2.81
N ASP A 63 4.53 -15.04 -3.79
CA ASP A 63 5.99 -15.02 -3.78
C ASP A 63 6.50 -13.59 -3.97
N TYR A 64 5.95 -12.86 -4.94
CA TYR A 64 6.26 -11.46 -5.14
C TYR A 64 5.94 -10.61 -3.89
N LEU A 65 4.81 -10.88 -3.24
CA LEU A 65 4.42 -10.21 -2.00
C LEU A 65 5.43 -10.49 -0.87
N ALA A 66 5.84 -11.75 -0.71
CA ALA A 66 6.80 -12.16 0.31
C ALA A 66 8.16 -11.46 0.10
N GLU A 67 8.65 -11.44 -1.14
CA GLU A 67 9.89 -10.74 -1.46
C GLU A 67 9.79 -9.23 -1.21
N LYS A 68 8.67 -8.61 -1.61
CA LYS A 68 8.42 -7.18 -1.38
C LYS A 68 8.45 -6.86 0.11
N LEU A 69 7.77 -7.68 0.93
CA LEU A 69 7.74 -7.53 2.37
C LEU A 69 9.14 -7.63 2.98
N GLN A 70 9.96 -8.61 2.56
CA GLN A 70 11.33 -8.74 3.02
C GLN A 70 12.19 -7.51 2.66
N ARG A 71 12.07 -7.00 1.42
CA ARG A 71 12.77 -5.78 0.99
C ARG A 71 12.38 -4.57 1.83
N GLU A 72 11.09 -4.41 2.13
CA GLU A 72 10.59 -3.30 2.95
C GLU A 72 11.02 -3.40 4.42
N GLN A 73 11.01 -4.60 5.00
CA GLN A 73 11.54 -4.85 6.34
C GLN A 73 13.03 -4.52 6.44
N LYS A 74 13.83 -4.88 5.42
CA LYS A 74 15.26 -4.51 5.37
C LYS A 74 15.45 -2.99 5.31
N LYS A 75 14.66 -2.28 4.50
CA LYS A 75 14.69 -0.80 4.44
C LYS A 75 14.32 -0.17 5.78
N LEU A 76 13.24 -0.65 6.42
CA LEU A 76 12.82 -0.20 7.75
C LEU A 76 13.91 -0.43 8.79
N TYR A 77 14.52 -1.62 8.80
CA TYR A 77 15.64 -1.94 9.67
C TYR A 77 16.80 -0.96 9.46
N THR A 78 17.18 -0.66 8.21
CA THR A 78 18.21 0.33 7.92
C THR A 78 17.86 1.71 8.46
N MET A 79 16.60 2.14 8.38
CA MET A 79 16.14 3.41 8.96
C MET A 79 16.21 3.43 10.48
N VAL A 80 15.91 2.31 11.14
CA VAL A 80 16.09 2.18 12.59
C VAL A 80 17.57 2.27 12.97
N GLN A 81 18.47 1.62 12.22
CA GLN A 81 19.91 1.73 12.46
C GLN A 81 20.41 3.17 12.24
N TYR A 82 19.95 3.83 11.19
CA TYR A 82 20.25 5.23 10.92
C TYR A 82 19.82 6.13 12.07
N ALA A 83 18.59 5.96 12.60
CA ALA A 83 18.09 6.75 13.72
C ALA A 83 18.92 6.55 15.01
N LYS A 84 19.50 5.36 15.20
CA LYS A 84 20.39 5.03 16.33
C LYS A 84 21.83 5.49 16.13
N THR A 85 22.20 5.96 14.94
CA THR A 85 23.57 6.35 14.64
C THR A 85 23.94 7.62 15.41
N THR A 86 24.93 7.49 16.30
CA THR A 86 25.59 8.60 17.02
C THR A 86 26.78 9.17 16.25
N ASP A 87 27.29 8.40 15.29
CA ASP A 87 28.48 8.73 14.49
C ASP A 87 28.12 9.56 13.24
N ASN A 88 29.02 9.58 12.25
CA ASN A 88 28.88 10.37 11.04
C ASN A 88 27.69 9.90 10.16
N ARG A 89 26.53 10.54 10.33
CA ARG A 89 25.30 10.29 9.56
C ARG A 89 25.49 10.43 8.05
N LYS A 90 26.38 11.33 7.58
CA LYS A 90 26.65 11.49 6.15
C LYS A 90 27.33 10.25 5.58
N ALA A 91 28.32 9.70 6.29
CA ALA A 91 28.98 8.47 5.90
C ALA A 91 27.98 7.29 5.79
N PHE A 92 27.04 7.18 6.74
CA PHE A 92 26.00 6.15 6.72
C PHE A 92 25.11 6.25 5.46
N ILE A 93 24.63 7.46 5.12
CA ILE A 93 23.80 7.68 3.93
C ILE A 93 24.56 7.31 2.67
N HIS A 94 25.83 7.73 2.56
CA HIS A 94 26.68 7.37 1.42
C HIS A 94 26.82 5.85 1.27
N ASN A 95 27.09 5.13 2.36
CA ASN A 95 27.17 3.68 2.34
C ASN A 95 25.83 3.03 1.91
N TYR A 96 24.70 3.50 2.42
CA TYR A 96 23.38 2.98 2.06
C TYR A 96 23.07 3.10 0.56
N PHE A 97 23.44 4.22 -0.06
CA PHE A 97 23.24 4.45 -1.49
C PHE A 97 24.39 3.92 -2.35
N GLY A 98 25.44 3.32 -1.77
CA GLY A 98 26.62 2.84 -2.49
C GLY A 98 27.48 3.95 -3.11
N LEU A 99 27.45 5.15 -2.52
CA LEU A 99 28.20 6.32 -2.98
C LEU A 99 29.51 6.48 -2.20
N PRO A 100 30.61 6.94 -2.83
CA PRO A 100 31.86 7.19 -2.11
C PRO A 100 31.67 8.32 -1.10
N PHE A 101 32.12 8.13 0.15
CA PHE A 101 32.15 9.19 1.16
C PHE A 101 33.54 9.82 1.21
N ARG A 102 33.62 11.14 1.04
CA ARG A 102 34.83 11.93 1.26
C ARG A 102 34.58 12.85 2.44
N GLU A 103 35.33 12.67 3.51
CA GLU A 103 35.30 13.58 4.63
C GLU A 103 35.97 14.90 4.19
N ALA A 104 35.25 16.02 4.30
CA ALA A 104 35.82 17.31 3.96
C ALA A 104 36.88 17.65 5.02
N ALA A 105 38.10 17.96 4.54
CA ALA A 105 39.26 18.32 5.37
C ALA A 105 39.03 19.60 6.18
#